data_AF-A0A401MCC5-F1
#
_entry.id   AF-A0A401MCC5-F1
#
_cell.length_a   1.000
_cell.length_b   1.000
_cell.length_c   1.000
_cell.angle_alpha   90.00
_cell.angle_beta   90.00
_cell.angle_gamma   90.00
#
_symmetry.space_group_name_H-M   'P 1'
#
loop_
_entity.id
_entity.type
_entity.pdbx_description
1 polymer ?
#
loop_
_entity_poly.entity_id
_entity_poly.type
_entity_poly.pdbx_seq_one_letter_code
_entity_poly.pdbx_strand_id
1 'polypeptide(L)'
;MSRTSTQAAESAADVRDVVPFRTAVHTWFAITLFVLPGVAALLALSALYVAFGTTAAVTGLFAGLAPAVVAIVAQAVWRVGRRSLTHPALIALAVGSFAALALFAVPFPLVIVAAAIVGWLLARYAPHTLRPATAHTDDGPPPLIADDVLHAERPSRGRCASSAPV
;
A
#
# COMPACT_ATOMS: atom_id res chain seq x y z
N MET A 1 -14.27 -10.05 -48.02
CA MET A 1 -15.14 -10.30 -46.84
C MET A 1 -14.52 -11.30 -45.84
N SER A 2 -13.21 -11.57 -45.89
CA SER A 2 -12.54 -12.64 -45.15
C SER A 2 -11.57 -12.18 -44.04
N ARG A 3 -11.34 -10.86 -43.87
CA ARG A 3 -10.39 -10.33 -42.86
C ARG A 3 -10.99 -10.23 -41.45
N THR A 4 -12.30 -10.20 -41.33
CA THR A 4 -13.00 -9.96 -40.06
C THR A 4 -13.00 -11.18 -39.13
N SER A 5 -12.98 -12.40 -39.68
CA SER A 5 -12.96 -13.64 -38.88
C SER A 5 -11.61 -13.92 -38.23
N THR A 6 -10.50 -13.58 -38.90
CA THR A 6 -9.14 -13.80 -38.37
C THR A 6 -8.82 -12.83 -37.23
N GLN A 7 -9.27 -11.57 -37.36
CA GLN A 7 -9.06 -10.53 -36.36
C GLN A 7 -9.83 -10.79 -35.05
N ALA A 8 -11.00 -11.42 -35.13
CA ALA A 8 -11.77 -11.83 -33.95
C ALA A 8 -11.09 -12.99 -33.18
N ALA A 9 -10.40 -13.90 -33.88
CA ALA A 9 -9.66 -14.99 -33.25
C ALA A 9 -8.36 -14.52 -32.58
N GLU A 10 -7.65 -13.59 -33.21
CA GLU A 10 -6.41 -13.00 -32.68
C GLU A 10 -6.67 -12.13 -31.44
N SER A 11 -7.75 -11.33 -31.47
CA SER A 11 -8.19 -10.55 -30.31
C SER A 11 -8.65 -11.42 -29.14
N ALA A 12 -9.12 -12.65 -29.38
CA ALA A 12 -9.52 -13.59 -28.34
C ALA A 12 -8.36 -14.42 -27.77
N ALA A 13 -7.20 -14.41 -28.42
CA ALA A 13 -5.96 -15.00 -27.92
C ALA A 13 -5.19 -14.00 -27.03
N ASP A 14 -5.13 -12.72 -27.44
CA ASP A 14 -4.50 -11.61 -26.71
C ASP A 14 -5.10 -11.40 -25.31
N VAL A 15 -6.42 -11.59 -25.16
CA VAL A 15 -7.13 -11.45 -23.88
C VAL A 15 -6.88 -12.61 -22.90
N ARG A 16 -6.29 -13.73 -23.33
CA ARG A 16 -5.98 -14.86 -22.42
C ARG A 16 -4.66 -14.72 -21.68
N ASP A 17 -3.81 -13.78 -22.09
CA ASP A 17 -2.49 -13.52 -21.51
C ASP A 17 -2.48 -12.29 -20.57
N VAL A 18 -3.53 -12.15 -19.76
CA VAL A 18 -3.76 -10.96 -18.92
C VAL A 18 -2.82 -10.88 -17.70
N VAL A 19 -1.98 -11.88 -17.41
CA VAL A 19 -0.78 -11.68 -16.55
C VAL A 19 0.36 -12.58 -17.04
N PRO A 20 1.51 -12.03 -17.49
CA PRO A 20 2.64 -12.86 -17.87
C PRO A 20 3.17 -13.62 -16.64
N PHE A 21 3.22 -14.96 -16.69
CA PHE A 21 3.74 -15.78 -15.57
C PHE A 21 5.15 -15.32 -15.12
N ARG A 22 5.97 -14.82 -16.06
CA ARG A 22 7.31 -14.26 -15.77
C ARG A 22 7.29 -12.99 -14.90
N THR A 23 6.32 -12.09 -15.06
CA THR A 23 6.24 -10.87 -14.24
C THR A 23 5.72 -11.21 -12.85
N ALA A 24 4.79 -12.15 -12.74
CA ALA A 24 4.38 -12.69 -11.44
C ALA A 24 5.61 -13.19 -10.68
N VAL A 25 6.41 -14.10 -11.27
CA VAL A 25 7.61 -14.67 -10.64
C VAL A 25 8.61 -13.61 -10.19
N HIS A 26 8.93 -12.61 -11.01
CA HIS A 26 9.82 -11.52 -10.59
C HIS A 26 9.26 -10.72 -9.41
N THR A 27 7.94 -10.50 -9.39
CA THR A 27 7.29 -9.76 -8.29
C THR A 27 7.33 -10.57 -6.99
N TRP A 28 7.15 -11.89 -7.04
CA TRP A 28 7.31 -12.79 -5.88
C TRP A 28 8.74 -12.79 -5.33
N PHE A 29 9.75 -12.83 -6.21
CA PHE A 29 11.15 -12.73 -5.81
C PHE A 29 11.47 -11.35 -5.21
N ALA A 30 10.99 -10.26 -5.80
CA ALA A 30 11.18 -8.91 -5.26
C ALA A 30 10.61 -8.76 -3.83
N ILE A 31 9.42 -9.30 -3.57
CA ILE A 31 8.80 -9.29 -2.23
C ILE A 31 9.61 -10.17 -1.25
N THR A 32 10.02 -11.35 -1.68
CA THR A 32 10.77 -12.28 -0.83
C THR A 32 12.14 -11.71 -0.46
N LEU A 33 12.86 -11.10 -1.41
CA LEU A 33 14.13 -10.43 -1.16
C LEU A 33 13.98 -9.21 -0.24
N PHE A 34 12.82 -8.54 -0.25
CA PHE A 34 12.54 -7.43 0.67
C PHE A 34 12.29 -7.89 2.12
N VAL A 35 11.68 -9.08 2.31
CA VAL A 35 11.46 -9.65 3.65
C VAL A 35 12.73 -10.29 4.23
N LEU A 36 13.60 -10.82 3.36
CA LEU A 36 14.86 -11.46 3.72
C LEU A 36 15.76 -10.67 4.69
N PRO A 37 16.01 -9.35 4.53
CA PRO A 37 16.81 -8.59 5.49
C PRO A 37 16.16 -8.53 6.89
N GLY A 38 14.83 -8.50 6.96
CA GLY A 38 14.11 -8.57 8.24
C GLY A 38 14.28 -9.93 8.92
N VAL A 39 14.17 -11.02 8.16
CA VAL A 39 14.41 -12.38 8.65
C VAL A 39 15.85 -12.56 9.13
N ALA A 40 16.82 -12.04 8.37
CA ALA A 40 18.23 -12.07 8.76
C ALA A 40 18.49 -11.32 10.08
N ALA A 41 17.89 -10.14 10.25
CA ALA A 41 17.97 -9.38 11.50
C ALA A 41 17.33 -10.14 12.67
N LEU A 42 16.14 -10.72 12.48
CA LEU A 42 15.46 -11.53 13.50
C LEU A 42 16.28 -12.77 13.88
N LEU A 43 16.86 -13.47 12.91
CA LEU A 43 17.74 -14.62 13.14
C LEU A 43 19.00 -14.22 13.91
N ALA A 44 19.65 -13.12 13.52
CA ALA A 44 20.83 -12.62 14.21
C ALA A 44 20.51 -12.24 15.66
N LEU A 45 19.40 -11.54 15.89
CA LEU A 45 18.97 -11.14 17.23
C LEU A 45 18.57 -12.35 18.08
N SER A 46 17.93 -13.35 17.47
CA SER A 46 17.60 -14.62 18.11
C SER A 46 18.86 -15.39 18.50
N ALA A 47 19.84 -15.52 17.59
CA ALA A 47 21.11 -16.19 17.86
C ALA A 47 21.89 -15.48 18.98
N LEU A 48 21.93 -14.14 18.93
CA LEU A 48 22.55 -13.31 19.96
C LEU A 48 21.90 -13.53 21.33
N TYR A 49 20.57 -13.58 21.38
CA TYR A 49 19.84 -13.82 22.63
C TYR A 49 20.10 -15.22 23.20
N VAL A 50 20.13 -16.26 22.36
CA VAL A 50 20.42 -17.63 22.82
C VAL A 50 21.87 -17.77 23.31
N ALA A 51 22.83 -17.14 22.62
CA ALA A 51 24.25 -17.25 22.96
C ALA A 51 24.65 -16.40 24.18
N PHE A 52 24.03 -15.23 24.37
CA PHE A 52 24.50 -14.22 25.33
C PHE A 52 23.40 -13.66 26.25
N GLY A 53 22.20 -14.25 26.27
CA GLY A 53 20.99 -13.69 26.88
C GLY A 53 21.05 -13.32 28.37
N THR A 54 22.02 -13.84 29.11
CA THR A 54 22.24 -13.51 30.53
C THR A 54 23.28 -12.41 30.76
N THR A 55 23.93 -11.91 29.71
CA THR A 55 25.00 -10.91 29.82
C THR A 55 24.42 -9.51 29.98
N ALA A 56 24.95 -8.71 30.91
CA ALA A 56 24.46 -7.35 31.20
C ALA A 56 24.38 -6.45 29.93
N ALA A 57 25.30 -6.62 28.99
CA ALA A 57 25.29 -5.89 27.72
C ALA A 57 24.05 -6.20 26.86
N VAL A 58 23.62 -7.45 26.82
CA VAL A 58 22.46 -7.90 26.02
C VAL A 58 21.16 -7.45 26.68
N THR A 59 21.05 -7.59 28.00
CA THR A 59 19.91 -7.07 28.77
C THR A 59 19.75 -5.56 28.60
N GLY A 60 20.84 -4.79 28.65
CA GLY A 60 20.82 -3.35 28.40
C GLY A 60 20.37 -3.00 26.98
N LEU A 61 20.83 -3.75 25.97
CA LEU A 61 20.41 -3.57 24.58
C LEU A 61 18.90 -3.83 24.40
N PHE A 62 18.38 -4.95 24.91
CA PHE A 62 16.95 -5.27 24.82
C PHE A 62 16.07 -4.30 25.62
N ALA A 63 16.55 -3.82 26.78
CA ALA A 63 15.89 -2.79 27.57
C ALA A 63 15.80 -1.45 26.82
N GLY A 64 16.81 -1.09 26.02
CA GLY A 64 16.76 0.07 25.13
C GLY A 64 15.93 -0.16 23.86
N LEU A 65 15.91 -1.39 23.34
CA LEU A 65 15.20 -1.74 22.11
C LEU A 65 13.68 -1.70 22.28
N ALA A 66 13.15 -2.19 23.40
CA ALA A 66 11.71 -2.19 23.66
C ALA A 66 11.06 -0.79 23.51
N PRO A 67 11.53 0.27 24.19
CA PRO A 67 10.98 1.61 24.01
C PRO A 67 11.29 2.21 22.63
N ALA A 68 12.45 1.88 22.03
CA ALA A 68 12.79 2.34 20.68
C ALA A 68 11.79 1.81 19.63
N VAL A 69 11.43 0.54 19.70
CA VAL A 69 10.43 -0.07 18.80
C VAL A 69 9.07 0.56 19.01
N VAL A 70 8.63 0.74 20.27
CA VAL A 70 7.35 1.41 20.56
C VAL A 70 7.34 2.83 19.99
N ALA A 71 8.43 3.58 20.12
CA ALA A 71 8.53 4.93 19.55
C ALA A 71 8.42 4.93 18.02
N ILE A 72 9.09 4.00 17.33
CA ILE A 72 9.00 3.85 15.87
C ILE A 72 7.58 3.50 15.44
N VAL A 73 6.94 2.54 16.10
CA VAL A 73 5.56 2.14 15.81
C VAL A 73 4.59 3.29 16.06
N ALA A 74 4.73 3.99 17.19
CA ALA A 74 3.91 5.17 17.50
C ALA A 74 4.07 6.26 16.44
N GLN A 75 5.29 6.54 16.00
CA GLN A 75 5.57 7.51 14.93
C GLN A 75 4.98 7.06 13.59
N ALA A 76 5.07 5.78 13.26
CA ALA A 76 4.48 5.21 12.06
C ALA A 76 2.95 5.34 12.07
N VAL A 77 2.30 4.99 13.18
CA VAL A 77 0.85 5.13 13.37
C VAL A 77 0.44 6.60 13.31
N TRP A 78 1.19 7.50 13.96
CA TRP A 78 0.92 8.94 13.90
C TRP A 78 1.01 9.48 12.46
N ARG A 79 2.06 9.08 11.72
CA ARG A 79 2.26 9.48 10.32
C ARG A 79 1.15 8.98 9.41
N VAL A 80 0.77 7.70 9.54
CA VAL A 80 -0.30 7.09 8.75
C VAL A 80 -1.66 7.67 9.14
N GLY A 81 -1.94 7.77 10.44
CA GLY A 81 -3.18 8.31 10.99
C GLY A 81 -3.46 9.74 10.53
N ARG A 82 -2.46 10.63 10.59
CA ARG A 82 -2.62 12.01 10.08
C ARG A 82 -2.94 12.07 8.58
N ARG A 83 -2.46 11.11 7.80
CA ARG A 83 -2.72 11.04 6.36
C ARG A 83 -4.08 10.42 6.04
N SER A 84 -4.59 9.55 6.90
CA SER A 84 -5.82 8.78 6.67
C SER A 84 -7.06 9.32 7.41
N LEU A 85 -6.90 10.01 8.54
CA LEU A 85 -7.99 10.48 9.41
C LEU A 85 -8.29 11.97 9.15
N THR A 86 -8.83 12.27 7.97
CA THR A 86 -9.12 13.64 7.55
C THR A 86 -10.45 14.20 8.08
N HIS A 87 -11.37 13.34 8.51
CA HIS A 87 -12.72 13.72 8.95
C HIS A 87 -13.07 13.12 10.32
N PRO A 88 -13.83 13.81 11.20
CA PRO A 88 -14.22 13.29 12.52
C PRO A 88 -14.95 11.94 12.49
N ALA A 89 -15.70 11.66 11.41
CA ALA A 89 -16.33 10.34 11.21
C ALA A 89 -15.31 9.20 11.09
N LEU A 90 -14.17 9.44 10.42
CA LEU A 90 -13.08 8.47 10.32
C LEU A 90 -12.37 8.27 11.66
N ILE A 91 -12.25 9.34 12.46
CA ILE A 91 -11.71 9.26 13.82
C ILE A 91 -12.63 8.40 14.70
N ALA A 92 -13.95 8.63 14.66
CA ALA A 92 -14.91 7.81 15.40
C ALA A 92 -14.84 6.33 15.02
N LEU A 93 -14.74 6.04 13.71
CA LEU A 93 -14.58 4.67 13.21
C LEU A 93 -13.27 4.03 13.68
N ALA A 94 -12.16 4.78 13.63
CA ALA A 94 -10.85 4.31 14.08
C ALA A 94 -10.82 4.03 15.58
N VAL A 95 -11.36 4.95 16.40
CA VAL A 95 -11.47 4.78 17.85
C VAL A 95 -12.39 3.61 18.19
N GLY A 96 -13.53 3.46 17.50
CA GLY A 96 -14.43 2.32 17.69
C GLY A 96 -13.78 0.99 17.36
N SER A 97 -13.04 0.92 16.25
CA SER A 97 -12.30 -0.28 15.84
C SER A 97 -11.16 -0.61 16.80
N PHE A 98 -10.44 0.41 17.27
CA PHE A 98 -9.39 0.24 18.27
C PHE A 98 -9.95 -0.27 19.60
N ALA A 99 -11.09 0.27 20.05
CA ALA A 99 -11.75 -0.20 21.26
C ALA A 99 -12.23 -1.66 21.13
N ALA A 100 -12.74 -2.05 19.96
CA ALA A 100 -13.09 -3.44 19.68
C ALA A 100 -11.88 -4.39 19.80
N LEU A 101 -10.71 -3.98 19.31
CA LEU A 101 -9.48 -4.77 19.44
C LEU A 101 -8.96 -4.80 20.88
N ALA A 102 -8.90 -3.64 21.54
CA ALA A 102 -8.23 -3.47 22.83
C ALA A 102 -9.07 -3.96 24.02
N LEU A 103 -10.39 -3.74 24.02
CA LEU A 103 -11.27 -4.10 25.16
C LEU A 103 -11.96 -5.45 24.96
N PHE A 104 -12.36 -5.77 23.74
CA PHE A 104 -13.14 -6.97 23.45
C PHE A 104 -12.29 -8.13 22.90
N ALA A 105 -10.99 -7.91 22.67
CA ALA A 105 -10.06 -8.90 22.09
C ALA A 105 -10.60 -9.56 20.80
N VAL A 106 -11.41 -8.80 20.04
CA VAL A 106 -11.98 -9.30 18.78
C VAL A 106 -10.83 -9.59 17.82
N PRO A 107 -10.82 -10.74 17.12
CA PRO A 107 -9.72 -11.06 16.24
C PRO A 107 -9.64 -10.02 15.10
N PHE A 108 -8.41 -9.58 14.82
CA PHE A 108 -8.13 -8.54 13.84
C PHE A 108 -8.87 -8.70 12.48
N PRO A 109 -9.02 -9.91 11.90
CA PRO A 109 -9.78 -10.10 10.66
C PRO A 109 -11.25 -9.67 10.75
N LEU A 110 -11.94 -9.94 11.86
CA LEU A 110 -13.34 -9.57 12.05
C LEU A 110 -13.51 -8.05 12.08
N VAL A 111 -12.59 -7.35 12.75
CA VAL A 111 -12.59 -5.89 12.80
C VAL A 111 -12.38 -5.29 11.42
N ILE A 112 -11.49 -5.86 10.61
CA ILE A 112 -11.30 -5.41 9.22
C ILE A 112 -12.58 -5.56 8.40
N VAL A 113 -13.24 -6.71 8.47
CA VAL A 113 -14.48 -6.95 7.72
C VAL A 113 -15.58 -5.97 8.15
N ALA A 114 -15.77 -5.79 9.45
CA ALA A 114 -16.73 -4.83 9.98
C ALA A 114 -16.41 -3.39 9.54
N ALA A 115 -15.15 -2.97 9.65
CA ALA A 115 -14.70 -1.65 9.22
C ALA A 115 -14.88 -1.43 7.71
N ALA A 116 -14.65 -2.46 6.89
CA ALA A 116 -14.86 -2.40 5.44
C ALA A 116 -16.36 -2.20 5.10
N ILE A 117 -17.25 -2.92 5.79
CA ILE A 117 -18.70 -2.74 5.63
C ILE A 117 -19.11 -1.33 6.05
N VAL A 118 -18.71 -0.88 7.24
CA VAL A 118 -19.06 0.46 7.75
C VAL A 118 -18.48 1.56 6.85
N GLY A 119 -17.24 1.40 6.38
CA GLY A 119 -16.61 2.32 5.43
C GLY A 119 -17.33 2.37 4.09
N TRP A 120 -17.80 1.22 3.57
CA TRP A 120 -18.59 1.16 2.35
C TRP A 120 -19.95 1.83 2.49
N LEU A 121 -20.64 1.63 3.62
CA LEU A 121 -21.87 2.37 3.93
C LEU A 121 -21.60 3.88 4.03
N LEU A 122 -20.54 4.29 4.73
CA LEU A 122 -20.18 5.70 4.88
C LEU A 122 -19.87 6.36 3.53
N ALA A 123 -19.24 5.63 2.61
CA ALA A 123 -19.00 6.08 1.24
C ALA A 123 -20.29 6.30 0.43
N ARG A 124 -21.32 5.50 0.68
CA ARG A 124 -22.63 5.60 0.02
C ARG A 124 -23.45 6.77 0.55
N TYR A 125 -23.45 7.01 1.86
CA TYR A 125 -24.32 8.01 2.50
C TYR A 125 -23.69 9.39 2.65
N ALA A 126 -22.37 9.49 2.76
CA ALA A 126 -21.67 10.76 2.96
C ALA A 126 -20.38 10.84 2.13
N PRO A 127 -20.46 10.87 0.78
CA PRO A 127 -19.29 10.84 -0.10
C PRO A 127 -18.34 12.04 0.08
N HIS A 128 -18.83 13.14 0.64
CA HIS A 128 -18.02 14.32 0.96
C HIS A 128 -17.03 14.10 2.12
N THR A 129 -17.27 13.10 2.98
CA THR A 129 -16.41 12.80 4.15
C THR A 129 -15.17 11.98 3.81
N LEU A 130 -15.16 11.30 2.66
CA LEU A 130 -14.06 10.46 2.17
C LEU A 130 -13.23 11.14 1.09
N ARG A 131 -13.44 12.43 0.84
CA ARG A 131 -12.67 13.15 -0.18
C ARG A 131 -11.20 13.15 0.25
N PRO A 132 -10.29 12.52 -0.52
CA PRO A 132 -8.87 12.57 -0.21
C PRO A 132 -8.48 14.04 -0.13
N ALA A 133 -7.74 14.42 0.93
CA ALA A 133 -7.08 15.72 0.93
C ALA A 133 -6.27 15.78 -0.37
N THR A 134 -6.61 16.73 -1.25
CA THR A 134 -5.98 16.90 -2.56
C THR A 134 -4.47 16.85 -2.36
N ALA A 135 -3.81 15.99 -3.14
CA ALA A 135 -2.37 15.82 -3.11
C ALA A 135 -1.68 17.19 -3.12
N HIS A 136 -0.57 17.27 -2.39
CA HIS A 136 0.25 18.47 -2.19
C HIS A 136 0.12 19.50 -3.32
N THR A 137 -0.14 20.74 -2.93
CA THR A 137 0.42 21.89 -3.62
C THR A 137 1.92 21.66 -3.68
N ASP A 138 2.42 21.14 -4.81
CA ASP A 138 3.83 21.28 -5.15
C ASP A 138 4.13 22.77 -5.04
N ASP A 139 5.14 23.14 -4.24
CA ASP A 139 5.69 24.51 -4.15
C ASP A 139 6.41 24.92 -5.46
N GLY A 140 5.99 24.37 -6.60
CA GLY A 140 6.40 24.74 -7.94
C GLY A 140 5.43 25.76 -8.56
N PRO A 141 5.86 26.50 -9.60
CA PRO A 141 4.97 27.38 -10.34
C PRO A 141 3.70 26.62 -10.77
N PRO A 142 2.51 27.23 -10.67
CA PRO A 142 1.27 26.57 -11.07
C PRO A 142 1.44 25.99 -12.48
N PRO A 143 1.12 24.70 -12.68
CA PRO A 143 1.39 24.03 -13.93
C PRO A 143 0.71 24.79 -15.08
N LEU A 144 1.49 25.12 -16.12
CA LEU A 144 1.04 25.89 -17.29
C LEU A 144 -0.12 25.19 -18.03
N ILE A 145 -0.28 23.88 -17.84
CA ILE A 145 -1.38 23.07 -18.34
C ILE A 145 -1.79 22.14 -17.19
N ALA A 146 -3.05 22.17 -16.78
CA ALA A 146 -3.55 21.30 -15.73
C ALA A 146 -3.72 19.87 -16.26
N ASP A 147 -3.34 18.87 -15.46
CA ASP A 147 -3.33 17.44 -15.85
C ASP A 147 -4.73 16.91 -16.22
N ASP A 148 -5.80 17.53 -15.73
CA ASP A 148 -7.18 17.23 -16.10
C ASP A 148 -7.49 17.53 -17.57
N VAL A 149 -6.80 18.50 -18.16
CA VAL A 149 -6.87 18.82 -19.60
C VAL A 149 -6.18 17.73 -20.43
N LEU A 150 -5.07 17.15 -19.94
CA LEU A 150 -4.38 16.04 -20.61
C LEU A 150 -5.24 14.76 -20.66
N HIS A 151 -6.02 14.49 -19.61
CA HIS A 151 -6.88 13.32 -19.55
C HIS A 151 -8.11 13.39 -20.46
N ALA A 152 -8.44 14.57 -20.99
CA ALA A 152 -9.47 14.77 -22.01
C ALA A 152 -8.95 14.52 -23.45
N GLU A 153 -7.63 14.55 -23.69
CA GLU A 153 -7.06 14.15 -24.97
C GLU A 153 -7.03 12.62 -25.11
N ARG A 154 -7.66 12.09 -26.16
CA ARG A 154 -7.58 10.66 -26.51
C ARG A 154 -6.11 10.27 -26.71
N PRO A 155 -5.62 9.15 -26.11
CA PRO A 155 -4.26 8.68 -26.31
C PRO A 155 -4.01 8.38 -27.79
N SER A 156 -3.21 9.21 -28.45
CA SER A 156 -2.86 9.04 -29.86
C SER A 156 -1.76 7.99 -30.01
N ARG A 157 -2.15 6.78 -30.43
CA ARG A 157 -1.27 5.62 -30.68
C ARG A 157 -0.25 5.80 -31.83
N GLY A 158 -0.16 6.99 -32.42
CA GLY A 158 0.61 7.26 -33.64
C GLY A 158 2.08 7.64 -33.45
N ARG A 159 2.54 7.93 -32.23
CA ARG A 159 3.89 8.49 -31.99
C ARG A 159 4.97 7.51 -31.53
N CYS A 160 4.66 6.22 -31.38
CA CYS A 160 5.65 5.22 -30.98
C CYS A 160 6.52 4.66 -32.13
N ALA A 161 6.31 5.08 -33.39
CA ALA A 161 6.93 4.43 -34.54
C ALA A 161 8.02 5.24 -35.28
N SER A 162 8.41 6.45 -34.83
CA SER A 162 9.37 7.29 -35.60
C SER A 162 10.69 7.63 -34.91
N SER A 163 11.09 6.93 -33.84
CA SER A 163 12.48 6.98 -33.37
C SER A 163 13.24 5.75 -33.87
N ALA A 164 13.44 5.69 -35.20
CA ALA A 164 14.43 4.83 -35.81
C ALA A 164 15.82 5.52 -35.72
N PRO A 165 16.88 4.78 -35.35
CA PRO A 165 18.20 5.36 -35.10
C PRO A 165 18.88 5.80 -36.39
N VAL A 166 19.53 6.97 -36.35
CA VAL A 166 20.68 7.33 -37.19
C VAL A 166 21.91 7.34 -36.28
#